data_AF-A0A519U3U2-F1
#
_entry.id   AF-A0A519U3U2-F1
#
_cell.length_a   1.000
_cell.length_b   1.000
_cell.length_c   1.000
_cell.angle_alpha   90.00
_cell.angle_beta   90.00
_cell.angle_gamma   90.00
#
_symmetry.space_group_name_H-M   'P 1'
#
loop_
_entity.id
_entity.type
_entity.pdbx_description
1 polymer ?
#
loop_
_entity_poly.entity_id
_entity_poly.type
_entity_poly.pdbx_seq_one_letter_code
_entity_poly.pdbx_strand_id
1 'polypeptide(L)'
;MKKNYILAVITILFFNACTSAPEKKSTLNESGIENLETSPFTDTVKLDTFKVLLQGEKAKESTLVFRIISFEGKEIYQAQISGHELTKENTKLKTETDKMKFLKNEVKYFFEDEHFLWPAVMPNEQPDKNVPDTTFYQELKESQLNGFNYRLGVESKVYIAWSAKDKKVKVYYKI
;
A
#
# COMPACT_ATOMS: atom_id res chain seq x y z
N MET A 1 29.50 -71.55 1.58
CA MET A 1 28.65 -70.67 2.40
C MET A 1 28.20 -69.50 1.56
N LYS A 2 26.91 -69.17 1.64
CA LYS A 2 26.17 -68.20 0.81
C LYS A 2 26.69 -66.77 1.01
N LYS A 3 26.76 -65.98 -0.06
CA LYS A 3 26.05 -64.68 -0.18
C LYS A 3 26.26 -64.04 -1.56
N ASN A 4 25.18 -64.02 -2.32
CA ASN A 4 24.98 -63.17 -3.49
C ASN A 4 24.71 -61.74 -3.01
N TYR A 5 25.33 -60.75 -3.64
CA TYR A 5 24.79 -59.39 -3.66
C TYR A 5 24.77 -58.89 -5.09
N ILE A 6 23.62 -59.11 -5.72
CA ILE A 6 23.15 -58.35 -6.87
C ILE A 6 22.80 -56.96 -6.32
N LEU A 7 23.50 -55.92 -6.78
CA LEU A 7 23.09 -54.54 -6.56
C LEU A 7 22.83 -53.90 -7.92
N ALA A 8 21.62 -54.16 -8.43
CA ALA A 8 20.95 -53.25 -9.34
C ALA A 8 19.90 -52.52 -8.49
N VAL A 9 19.85 -51.20 -8.60
CA VAL A 9 18.62 -50.39 -8.72
C VAL A 9 19.08 -48.95 -8.97
N ILE A 10 18.92 -48.56 -10.22
CA ILE A 10 18.83 -47.17 -10.67
C ILE A 10 17.55 -46.60 -10.06
N THR A 11 17.63 -45.45 -9.40
CA THR A 11 16.45 -44.62 -9.20
C THR A 11 16.83 -43.16 -9.42
N ILE A 12 16.41 -42.71 -10.60
CA ILE A 12 16.28 -41.33 -11.02
C ILE A 12 15.34 -40.66 -10.01
N LEU A 13 15.85 -39.72 -9.21
CA LEU A 13 14.99 -38.78 -8.48
C LEU A 13 14.94 -37.47 -9.24
N PHE A 14 13.74 -37.25 -9.74
CA PHE A 14 13.29 -36.15 -10.55
C PHE A 14 13.46 -34.80 -9.84
N PHE A 15 13.80 -33.81 -10.66
CA PHE A 15 13.62 -32.40 -10.42
C PHE A 15 12.26 -32.11 -9.77
N ASN A 16 12.28 -31.60 -8.55
CA ASN A 16 11.20 -30.74 -8.06
C ASN A 16 11.73 -29.32 -8.02
N ALA A 17 11.72 -28.67 -9.19
CA ALA A 17 11.66 -27.21 -9.22
C ALA A 17 10.31 -26.82 -8.60
N CYS A 18 10.34 -26.35 -7.36
CA CYS A 18 9.18 -25.72 -6.74
C CYS A 18 8.96 -24.38 -7.45
N THR A 19 8.24 -24.39 -8.57
CA THR A 19 7.54 -23.20 -9.03
C THR A 19 6.28 -23.06 -8.20
N SER A 20 6.40 -22.41 -7.04
CA SER A 20 5.24 -21.86 -6.34
C SER A 20 4.71 -20.70 -7.19
N ALA A 21 3.88 -21.02 -8.18
CA ALA A 21 2.98 -20.06 -8.78
C ALA A 21 1.97 -19.63 -7.70
N PRO A 22 1.86 -18.34 -7.36
CA PRO A 22 0.82 -17.90 -6.46
C PRO A 22 -0.55 -18.08 -7.12
N GLU A 23 -1.46 -18.68 -6.37
CA GLU A 23 -2.86 -18.84 -6.73
C GLU A 23 -3.50 -17.52 -7.15
N LYS A 24 -4.20 -17.59 -8.28
CA LYS A 24 -5.01 -16.53 -8.84
C LYS A 24 -6.29 -16.38 -7.99
N LYS A 25 -6.30 -15.44 -7.04
CA LYS A 25 -7.54 -14.87 -6.46
C LYS A 25 -7.44 -13.37 -6.27
N SER A 26 -7.80 -12.64 -7.34
CA SER A 26 -8.46 -11.34 -7.25
C SER A 26 -9.04 -11.05 -8.64
N THR A 27 -10.30 -11.41 -8.87
CA THR A 27 -11.10 -10.87 -9.97
C THR A 27 -11.42 -9.41 -9.68
N LEU A 28 -10.43 -8.55 -9.89
CA LEU A 28 -10.64 -7.15 -10.24
C LEU A 28 -10.10 -7.04 -11.66
N ASN A 29 -10.93 -6.64 -12.62
CA ASN A 29 -10.47 -6.37 -13.97
C ASN A 29 -9.32 -5.34 -13.89
N GLU A 30 -8.11 -5.73 -14.27
CA GLU A 30 -6.91 -4.87 -14.36
C GLU A 30 -6.99 -3.86 -15.53
N SER A 31 -8.20 -3.46 -15.92
CA SER A 31 -8.41 -2.38 -16.89
C SER A 31 -8.42 -1.05 -16.15
N GLY A 32 -7.24 -0.52 -15.84
CA GLY A 32 -7.10 0.75 -15.14
C GLY A 32 -5.69 1.30 -15.22
N ILE A 33 -5.51 2.57 -14.84
CA ILE A 33 -4.18 3.16 -14.70
C ILE A 33 -3.70 2.86 -13.29
N GLU A 34 -2.53 2.24 -13.20
CA GLU A 34 -1.90 1.90 -11.93
C GLU A 34 -0.55 2.60 -11.76
N ASN A 35 -0.16 2.76 -10.51
CA ASN A 35 1.18 3.14 -10.11
C ASN A 35 1.62 2.26 -8.93
N LEU A 36 2.92 2.00 -8.84
CA LEU A 36 3.52 1.18 -7.80
C LEU A 36 4.82 1.81 -7.34
N GLU A 37 5.10 1.70 -6.04
CA GLU A 37 6.35 2.15 -5.42
C GLU A 37 6.75 1.16 -4.33
N THR A 38 8.05 1.06 -4.03
CA THR A 38 8.54 0.20 -2.94
C THR A 38 9.30 1.02 -1.91
N SER A 39 8.96 0.86 -0.64
CA SER A 39 9.45 1.76 0.40
C SER A 39 9.45 1.08 1.77
N PRO A 40 10.46 1.31 2.64
CA PRO A 40 10.40 0.82 4.02
C PRO A 40 9.23 1.43 4.79
N PHE A 41 8.35 0.60 5.34
CA PHE A 41 7.16 1.07 6.06
C PHE A 41 6.82 0.25 7.31
N THR A 42 6.69 -1.07 7.18
CA THR A 42 6.51 -1.99 8.33
C THR A 42 7.80 -2.33 9.06
N ASP A 43 8.93 -2.01 8.43
CA ASP A 43 10.30 -2.23 8.88
C ASP A 43 11.15 -1.05 8.39
N THR A 44 12.29 -0.79 9.04
CA THR A 44 13.18 0.32 8.68
C THR A 44 14.06 0.04 7.46
N VAL A 45 14.17 -1.23 7.05
CA VAL A 45 15.04 -1.67 5.94
C VAL A 45 14.26 -2.45 4.89
N LYS A 46 13.34 -3.33 5.29
CA LYS A 46 12.61 -4.17 4.33
C LYS A 46 11.56 -3.37 3.58
N LEU A 47 11.49 -3.60 2.26
CA LEU A 47 10.62 -2.85 1.36
C LEU A 47 9.23 -3.48 1.30
N ASP A 48 8.22 -2.67 1.62
CA ASP A 48 6.83 -2.98 1.34
C ASP A 48 6.45 -2.42 -0.03
N THR A 49 5.43 -2.99 -0.67
CA THR A 49 4.90 -2.54 -1.95
C THR A 49 3.67 -1.68 -1.75
N PHE A 50 3.72 -0.46 -2.25
CA PHE A 50 2.60 0.47 -2.34
C PHE A 50 2.01 0.39 -3.74
N LYS A 51 0.68 0.26 -3.85
CA LYS A 51 -0.01 0.18 -5.15
C LYS A 51 -1.25 1.06 -5.13
N VAL A 52 -1.43 1.88 -6.16
CA VAL A 52 -2.69 2.60 -6.39
C VAL A 52 -3.22 2.30 -7.78
N LEU A 53 -4.54 2.10 -7.89
CA LEU A 53 -5.23 1.79 -9.13
C LEU A 53 -6.45 2.71 -9.29
N LEU A 54 -6.57 3.41 -10.41
CA LEU A 54 -7.81 4.09 -10.80
C LEU A 54 -8.75 3.12 -11.52
N GLN A 55 -9.92 2.89 -10.94
CA GLN A 55 -11.01 2.10 -11.52
C GLN A 55 -12.16 3.01 -11.94
N GLY A 56 -12.79 2.72 -13.09
CA GLY A 56 -13.93 3.48 -13.62
C GLY A 56 -13.56 4.49 -14.70
N GLU A 57 -14.52 4.78 -15.57
CA GLU A 57 -14.32 5.60 -16.78
C GLU A 57 -14.77 7.06 -16.61
N LYS A 58 -15.61 7.33 -15.60
CA LYS A 58 -16.13 8.66 -15.27
C LYS A 58 -15.77 9.05 -13.85
N ALA A 59 -15.43 10.30 -13.62
CA ALA A 59 -14.94 10.83 -12.35
C ALA A 59 -15.92 10.61 -11.19
N LYS A 60 -17.24 10.70 -11.45
CA LYS A 60 -18.26 10.48 -10.43
C LYS A 60 -18.37 9.02 -9.98
N GLU A 61 -18.03 8.08 -10.85
CA GLU A 61 -18.17 6.64 -10.67
C GLU A 61 -16.81 5.97 -10.37
N SER A 62 -15.72 6.72 -10.54
CA SER A 62 -14.38 6.18 -10.39
C SER A 62 -13.92 6.14 -8.94
N THR A 63 -12.98 5.23 -8.67
CA THR A 63 -12.40 5.00 -7.36
C THR A 63 -10.90 4.77 -7.52
N LEU A 64 -10.08 5.45 -6.72
CA LEU A 64 -8.68 5.10 -6.53
C LEU A 64 -8.60 4.07 -5.41
N VAL A 65 -8.08 2.89 -5.72
CA VAL A 65 -7.86 1.81 -4.75
C VAL A 65 -6.38 1.81 -4.38
N PHE A 66 -6.08 2.28 -3.18
CA PHE A 66 -4.74 2.28 -2.61
C PHE A 66 -4.54 1.06 -1.71
N ARG A 67 -3.41 0.36 -1.87
CA ARG A 67 -3.02 -0.83 -1.10
C ARG A 67 -1.58 -0.75 -0.64
N ILE A 68 -1.31 -1.40 0.49
CA ILE A 68 0.05 -1.70 0.93
C ILE A 68 0.15 -3.21 1.14
N ILE A 69 1.15 -3.80 0.50
CA ILE A 69 1.50 -5.22 0.61
C ILE A 69 2.85 -5.28 1.33
N SER A 70 2.93 -6.03 2.44
CA SER A 70 4.18 -6.15 3.18
C SER A 70 5.26 -6.87 2.38
N PHE A 71 6.52 -6.76 2.81
CA PHE A 71 7.65 -7.51 2.27
C PHE A 71 7.43 -9.04 2.31
N GLU A 72 6.49 -9.53 3.12
CA GLU A 72 6.09 -10.94 3.21
C GLU A 72 5.00 -11.31 2.18
N GLY A 73 4.57 -10.37 1.34
CA GLY A 73 3.54 -10.55 0.33
C GLY A 73 2.10 -10.47 0.85
N LYS A 74 1.89 -10.02 2.10
CA LYS A 74 0.55 -9.91 2.70
C LYS A 74 -0.03 -8.51 2.52
N GLU A 75 -1.27 -8.40 2.03
CA GLU A 75 -1.98 -7.11 2.07
C GLU A 75 -2.24 -6.70 3.54
N ILE A 76 -1.72 -5.54 3.92
CA ILE A 76 -1.80 -4.99 5.28
C ILE A 76 -2.62 -3.71 5.34
N TYR A 77 -2.97 -3.13 4.19
CA TYR A 77 -3.79 -1.94 4.10
C TYR A 77 -4.53 -1.86 2.77
N GLN A 78 -5.77 -1.36 2.82
CA GLN A 78 -6.52 -0.95 1.65
C GLN A 78 -7.37 0.29 1.97
N ALA A 79 -7.34 1.27 1.08
CA ALA A 79 -8.25 2.42 1.08
C ALA A 79 -8.90 2.58 -0.29
N GLN A 80 -10.17 3.03 -0.29
CA GLN A 80 -10.90 3.41 -1.49
C GLN A 80 -11.18 4.91 -1.43
N ILE A 81 -10.73 5.64 -2.44
CA ILE A 81 -10.84 7.10 -2.51
C ILE A 81 -11.74 7.43 -3.69
N SER A 82 -12.85 8.12 -3.41
CA SER A 82 -13.84 8.46 -4.43
C SER A 82 -13.29 9.51 -5.40
N GLY A 83 -13.36 9.23 -6.71
CA GLY A 83 -13.05 10.21 -7.73
C GLY A 83 -13.99 11.44 -7.68
N HIS A 84 -15.22 11.25 -7.21
CA HIS A 84 -16.16 12.36 -7.01
C HIS A 84 -15.66 13.32 -5.92
N GLU A 85 -15.26 12.77 -4.77
CA GLU A 85 -14.78 13.57 -3.63
C GLU A 85 -13.49 14.33 -3.97
N LEU A 86 -12.57 13.70 -4.71
CA LEU A 86 -11.34 14.34 -5.17
C LEU A 86 -11.58 15.47 -6.18
N THR A 87 -12.72 15.48 -6.88
CA THR A 87 -12.99 16.43 -7.98
C THR A 87 -14.06 17.47 -7.67
N LYS A 88 -14.97 17.22 -6.72
CA LYS A 88 -16.18 18.04 -6.50
C LYS A 88 -15.89 19.49 -6.07
N GLU A 89 -14.82 19.70 -5.30
CA GLU A 89 -14.44 21.02 -4.77
C GLU A 89 -13.47 21.77 -5.69
N ASN A 90 -12.95 21.12 -6.72
CA ASN A 90 -11.99 21.72 -7.63
C ASN A 90 -12.70 22.47 -8.76
N THR A 91 -12.93 23.77 -8.56
CA THR A 91 -13.62 24.67 -9.50
C THR A 91 -12.94 24.82 -10.87
N LYS A 92 -11.68 24.39 -11.01
CA LYS A 92 -10.95 24.39 -12.27
C LYS A 92 -11.33 23.21 -13.17
N LEU A 93 -11.90 22.13 -12.63
CA LEU A 93 -12.25 20.91 -13.37
C LEU A 93 -13.68 21.00 -13.93
N LYS A 94 -13.81 21.63 -15.10
CA LYS A 94 -15.12 21.94 -15.69
C LYS A 94 -15.73 20.77 -16.47
N THR A 95 -14.89 20.03 -17.20
CA THR A 95 -15.33 18.95 -18.07
C THR A 95 -15.02 17.57 -17.49
N GLU A 96 -15.70 16.54 -17.98
CA GLU A 96 -15.39 15.16 -17.62
C GLU A 96 -13.94 14.78 -17.98
N THR A 97 -13.47 15.25 -19.13
CA THR A 97 -12.08 15.06 -19.57
C THR A 97 -11.08 15.69 -18.60
N ASP A 98 -11.34 16.90 -18.10
CA ASP A 98 -10.46 17.56 -17.12
C ASP A 98 -10.42 16.78 -15.81
N LYS A 99 -11.58 16.32 -15.32
CA LYS A 99 -11.69 15.52 -14.10
C LYS A 99 -10.94 14.20 -14.22
N MET A 100 -11.13 13.48 -15.33
CA MET A 100 -10.41 12.23 -15.55
C MET A 100 -8.92 12.45 -15.74
N LYS A 101 -8.49 13.53 -16.40
CA LYS A 101 -7.07 13.88 -16.47
C LYS A 101 -6.49 14.17 -15.09
N PHE A 102 -7.22 14.88 -14.24
CA PHE A 102 -6.84 15.13 -12.85
C PHE A 102 -6.69 13.81 -12.08
N LEU A 103 -7.68 12.92 -12.09
CA LEU A 103 -7.60 11.63 -11.38
C LEU A 103 -6.47 10.73 -11.87
N LYS A 104 -6.15 10.76 -13.16
CA LYS A 104 -4.99 10.06 -13.72
C LYS A 104 -3.66 10.64 -13.21
N ASN A 105 -3.59 11.96 -13.05
CA ASN A 105 -2.45 12.61 -12.43
C ASN A 105 -2.34 12.25 -10.95
N GLU A 106 -3.47 12.18 -10.22
CA GLU A 106 -3.46 11.74 -8.82
C GLU A 106 -2.84 10.34 -8.68
N VAL A 107 -3.13 9.40 -9.59
CA VAL A 107 -2.45 8.10 -9.61
C VAL A 107 -0.96 8.22 -9.93
N LYS A 108 -0.61 9.01 -10.96
CA LYS A 108 0.77 9.19 -11.39
C LYS A 108 1.67 9.76 -10.28
N TYR A 109 1.14 10.68 -9.48
CA TYR A 109 1.89 11.39 -8.45
C TYR A 109 1.58 10.91 -7.02
N PHE A 110 0.79 9.84 -6.89
CA PHE A 110 0.35 9.34 -5.58
C PHE A 110 1.50 8.98 -4.64
N PHE A 111 2.65 8.56 -5.19
CA PHE A 111 3.83 8.14 -4.46
C PHE A 111 5.00 9.11 -4.62
N GLU A 112 4.74 10.41 -4.82
CA GLU A 112 5.81 11.41 -4.72
C GLU A 112 6.47 11.40 -3.33
N ASP A 113 7.76 11.69 -3.26
CA ASP A 113 8.58 11.58 -2.04
C ASP A 113 7.99 12.35 -0.85
N GLU A 114 7.33 13.49 -1.10
CA GLU A 114 6.67 14.31 -0.06
C GLU A 114 5.54 13.57 0.68
N HIS A 115 5.00 12.50 0.09
CA HIS A 115 3.99 11.66 0.72
C HIS A 115 4.58 10.66 1.72
N PHE A 116 5.85 10.32 1.61
CA PHE A 116 6.56 9.44 2.54
C PHE A 116 7.21 10.26 3.67
N LEU A 117 7.01 9.82 4.91
CA LEU A 117 7.41 10.55 6.11
C LEU A 117 8.45 9.75 6.90
N TRP A 118 9.63 10.32 7.07
CA TRP A 118 10.82 9.65 7.58
C TRP A 118 11.35 10.36 8.83
N PRO A 119 10.95 9.97 10.06
CA PRO A 119 9.93 8.98 10.43
C PRO A 119 8.48 9.53 10.33
N ALA A 120 7.47 8.71 10.65
CA ALA A 120 6.07 9.13 10.70
C ALA A 120 5.82 10.30 11.69
N VAL A 121 6.51 10.26 12.84
CA VAL A 121 6.41 11.25 13.91
C VAL A 121 7.81 11.53 14.47
N MET A 122 8.17 12.81 14.53
CA MET A 122 9.48 13.20 15.07
C MET A 122 9.55 12.98 16.60
N PRO A 123 10.71 12.59 17.18
CA PRO A 123 10.83 12.33 18.61
C PRO A 123 10.39 13.49 19.53
N ASN A 124 10.54 14.74 19.07
CA ASN A 124 10.18 15.95 19.80
C ASN A 124 8.77 16.47 19.49
N GLU A 125 8.07 15.88 18.52
CA GLU A 125 6.72 16.30 18.12
C GLU A 125 5.70 16.01 19.23
N GLN A 126 4.75 16.92 19.44
CA GLN A 126 3.69 16.77 20.44
C GLN A 126 2.36 16.55 19.72
N PRO A 127 1.51 15.64 20.22
CA PRO A 127 0.20 15.44 19.62
C PRO A 127 -0.67 16.68 19.80
N ASP A 128 -1.43 17.03 18.77
CA ASP A 128 -2.45 18.06 18.81
C ASP A 128 -3.87 17.43 18.74
N LYS A 129 -4.89 18.27 18.50
CA LYS A 129 -6.29 17.84 18.41
C LYS A 129 -6.62 16.91 17.23
N ASN A 130 -5.73 16.81 16.24
CA ASN A 130 -5.92 16.03 15.03
C ASN A 130 -5.33 14.60 15.15
N VAL A 131 -4.66 14.30 16.28
CA VAL A 131 -4.18 12.96 16.62
C VAL A 131 -5.33 12.16 17.24
N PRO A 132 -5.83 11.09 16.58
CA PRO A 132 -6.97 10.32 17.07
C PRO A 132 -6.61 9.30 18.16
N ASP A 133 -5.35 8.86 18.22
CA ASP A 133 -4.85 7.85 19.15
C ASP A 133 -3.45 8.26 19.63
N THR A 134 -3.39 8.89 20.81
CA THR A 134 -2.14 9.37 21.40
C THR A 134 -1.21 8.23 21.83
N THR A 135 -1.75 7.03 22.08
CA THR A 135 -0.94 5.86 22.42
C THR A 135 -0.20 5.34 21.19
N PHE A 136 -0.89 5.24 20.06
CA PHE A 136 -0.26 4.90 18.79
C PHE A 136 0.73 5.98 18.34
N TYR A 137 0.38 7.25 18.52
CA TYR A 137 1.29 8.36 18.23
C TYR A 137 2.62 8.24 18.99
N GLN A 138 2.54 7.92 20.28
CA GLN A 138 3.73 7.69 21.11
C GLN A 138 4.50 6.43 20.69
N GLU A 139 3.83 5.35 20.28
CA GLU A 139 4.49 4.17 19.68
C GLU A 139 5.31 4.54 18.44
N LEU A 140 4.79 5.41 17.56
CA LEU A 140 5.51 5.85 16.37
C LEU A 140 6.75 6.66 16.73
N LYS A 141 6.68 7.51 17.76
CA LYS A 141 7.84 8.25 18.27
C LYS A 141 8.94 7.30 18.78
N GLU A 142 8.57 6.23 19.46
CA GLU A 142 9.54 5.26 19.99
C GLU A 142 10.13 4.36 18.90
N SER A 143 9.29 3.89 17.98
CA SER A 143 9.70 2.95 16.93
C SER A 143 10.43 3.61 15.77
N GLN A 144 10.21 4.92 15.54
CA GLN A 144 10.74 5.67 14.41
C GLN A 144 10.39 5.05 13.05
N LEU A 145 9.29 4.30 12.99
CA LEU A 145 8.76 3.77 11.73
C LEU A 145 8.24 4.89 10.84
N ASN A 146 8.27 4.64 9.53
CA ASN A 146 7.90 5.63 8.53
C ASN A 146 6.38 5.77 8.41
N GLY A 147 5.96 6.94 7.93
CA GLY A 147 4.58 7.28 7.67
C GLY A 147 4.33 7.45 6.18
N PHE A 148 3.06 7.45 5.82
CA PHE A 148 2.62 7.81 4.49
C PHE A 148 1.37 8.67 4.60
N ASN A 149 1.24 9.69 3.76
CA ASN A 149 0.04 10.52 3.70
C ASN A 149 -0.58 10.53 2.32
N TYR A 150 -1.90 10.64 2.28
CA TYR A 150 -2.66 10.78 1.04
C TYR A 150 -3.92 11.60 1.27
N ARG A 151 -4.53 12.07 0.18
CA ARG A 151 -5.73 12.92 0.23
C ARG A 151 -7.01 12.10 0.04
N LEU A 152 -8.08 12.53 0.72
CA LEU A 152 -9.44 12.05 0.49
C LEU A 152 -10.29 13.06 -0.29
N GLY A 153 -9.84 14.31 -0.36
CA GLY A 153 -10.49 15.44 -1.04
C GLY A 153 -9.49 16.58 -1.20
N VAL A 154 -9.96 17.77 -1.58
CA VAL A 154 -9.07 18.93 -1.80
C VAL A 154 -8.36 19.33 -0.50
N GLU A 155 -9.12 19.42 0.59
CA GLU A 155 -8.64 19.87 1.90
C GLU A 155 -8.40 18.72 2.90
N SER A 156 -8.85 17.50 2.59
CA SER A 156 -8.75 16.38 3.54
C SER A 156 -7.53 15.51 3.30
N LYS A 157 -6.71 15.34 4.35
CA LYS A 157 -5.52 14.49 4.35
C LYS A 157 -5.57 13.46 5.47
N VAL A 158 -5.07 12.27 5.17
CA VAL A 158 -4.94 11.18 6.14
C VAL A 158 -3.49 10.73 6.19
N TYR A 159 -2.99 10.54 7.40
CA TYR A 159 -1.63 10.10 7.66
C TYR A 159 -1.69 8.73 8.33
N ILE A 160 -1.04 7.75 7.72
CA ILE A 160 -1.02 6.37 8.15
C ILE A 160 0.39 5.91 8.47
N ALA A 161 0.50 4.97 9.40
CA ALA A 161 1.75 4.31 9.74
C ALA A 161 1.47 2.89 10.23
N TRP A 162 2.52 2.07 10.31
CA TRP A 162 2.45 0.72 10.87
C TRP A 162 2.51 0.74 12.40
N SER A 163 1.57 0.07 13.06
CA SER A 163 1.72 -0.29 14.48
C SER A 163 2.41 -1.63 14.59
N ALA A 164 3.64 -1.62 15.12
CA ALA A 164 4.39 -2.82 15.41
C ALA A 164 3.75 -3.65 16.52
N LYS A 165 3.04 -3.00 17.46
CA LYS A 165 2.26 -3.65 18.53
C LYS A 165 1.01 -4.34 17.99
N ASP A 166 0.20 -3.64 17.20
CA ASP A 166 -1.08 -4.16 16.69
C ASP A 166 -0.93 -5.00 15.41
N LYS A 167 0.25 -4.98 14.77
CA LYS A 167 0.52 -5.61 13.46
C LYS A 167 -0.48 -5.20 12.38
N LYS A 168 -0.81 -3.90 12.33
CA LYS A 168 -1.72 -3.33 11.34
C LYS A 168 -1.36 -1.87 11.03
N VAL A 169 -1.75 -1.42 9.85
CA VAL A 169 -1.68 -0.01 9.47
C VAL A 169 -2.82 0.75 10.14
N LYS A 170 -2.50 1.90 10.75
CA LYS A 170 -3.44 2.75 11.48
C LYS A 170 -3.27 4.20 11.05
N VAL A 171 -4.34 4.97 11.16
CA VAL A 171 -4.28 6.42 11.01
C VAL A 171 -3.73 7.04 12.30
N TYR A 172 -2.72 7.90 12.18
CA TYR A 172 -2.15 8.63 13.33
C TYR A 172 -2.40 10.14 13.28
N TYR A 173 -2.83 10.69 12.13
CA TYR A 173 -3.17 12.11 11.99
C TYR A 173 -4.19 12.33 10.85
N LYS A 174 -5.08 13.32 11.01
CA LYS A 174 -6.08 13.70 10.00
C LYS A 174 -6.28 15.22 9.96
N ILE A 175 -6.32 15.79 8.75
CA ILE A 175 -6.66 17.20 8.50
C ILE A 175 -7.91 17.24 7.62
#